data_AF-A0A5E4QXG6-F1
#
_entry.id   AF-A0A5E4QXG6-F1
#
_cell.length_a   1.000
_cell.length_b   1.000
_cell.length_c   1.000
_cell.angle_alpha   90.00
_cell.angle_beta   90.00
_cell.angle_gamma   90.00
#
_symmetry.space_group_name_H-M   'P 1'
#
loop_
_entity.id
_entity.type
_entity.pdbx_description
1 polymer ?
#
loop_
_entity_poly.entity_id
_entity_poly.type
_entity_poly.pdbx_seq_one_letter_code
_entity_poly.pdbx_strand_id
1 'polypeptide(L)'
;MALNPQYDAIGKGFVQQYYTLFDDPAQRANLANMYNVETSFMTFEGVQIQGAAKIMEKLNCDDDPPHPYVQTFVLKPLADTYFVQHDIFRLGIHDIA
;
A
#
# COMPACT_ATOMS: atom_id res chain seq x y z
N MET A 1 -12.87 8.96 20.39
CA MET A 1 -12.84 8.36 19.04
C MET A 1 -13.36 6.93 19.18
N ALA A 2 -14.42 6.56 18.47
CA ALA A 2 -14.93 5.18 18.49
C ALA A 2 -14.25 4.38 17.37
N LEU A 3 -13.72 3.20 17.70
CA LEU A 3 -13.11 2.29 16.73
C LEU A 3 -14.21 1.67 15.86
N ASN A 4 -13.99 1.52 14.56
CA ASN A 4 -14.91 0.76 13.71
C ASN A 4 -14.88 -0.71 14.15
N PRO A 5 -16.00 -1.32 14.59
CA PRO A 5 -16.01 -2.70 15.07
C PRO A 5 -15.64 -3.74 13.98
N GLN A 6 -15.71 -3.38 12.70
CA GLN A 6 -15.37 -4.23 11.56
C GLN A 6 -13.90 -4.10 11.12
N TYR A 7 -13.05 -3.43 11.90
CA TYR A 7 -11.66 -3.13 11.52
C TYR A 7 -10.86 -4.35 11.05
N ASP A 8 -11.05 -5.52 11.68
CA ASP A 8 -10.33 -6.75 11.34
C ASP A 8 -10.76 -7.30 9.96
N ALA A 9 -12.06 -7.33 9.70
CA ALA A 9 -12.60 -7.77 8.41
C ALA A 9 -12.19 -6.81 7.28
N ILE A 10 -12.25 -5.50 7.53
CA ILE A 10 -11.82 -4.47 6.58
C ILE A 10 -10.33 -4.61 6.29
N GLY A 11 -9.48 -4.72 7.32
CA GLY A 11 -8.04 -4.85 7.16
C GLY A 11 -7.65 -6.10 6.38
N LYS A 12 -8.22 -7.26 6.71
CA LYS A 12 -7.96 -8.52 5.99
C LYS A 12 -8.42 -8.46 4.54
N GLY A 13 -9.64 -7.96 4.28
CA GLY A 13 -10.18 -7.80 2.93
C GLY A 13 -9.35 -6.84 2.08
N PHE A 14 -8.94 -5.71 2.66
CA PHE A 14 -8.05 -4.74 2.00
C PHE A 14 -6.72 -5.39 1.61
N VAL A 15 -6.04 -6.06 2.56
CA VAL A 15 -4.73 -6.69 2.31
C VAL A 15 -4.84 -7.74 1.20
N GLN A 16 -5.88 -8.57 1.25
CA GLN A 16 -6.11 -9.59 0.22
C GLN A 16 -6.32 -8.96 -1.16
N GLN A 17 -7.16 -7.91 -1.25
CA GLN A 17 -7.40 -7.21 -2.52
C GLN A 17 -6.12 -6.53 -3.03
N TYR A 18 -5.38 -5.84 -2.15
CA TYR A 18 -4.16 -5.14 -2.49
C TYR A 18 -3.14 -6.09 -3.13
N TYR A 19 -2.83 -7.22 -2.49
CA TYR A 19 -1.85 -8.15 -3.04
C TYR A 19 -2.39 -8.94 -4.23
N THR A 20 -3.70 -9.18 -4.34
CA THR A 20 -4.28 -9.75 -5.57
C THR A 20 -4.02 -8.85 -6.79
N LEU A 21 -4.19 -7.53 -6.62
CA LEU A 21 -3.89 -6.57 -7.67
C LEU A 21 -2.37 -6.39 -7.87
N PHE A 22 -1.61 -6.42 -6.78
CA PHE A 22 -0.17 -6.25 -6.82
C PHE A 22 0.50 -7.43 -7.50
N ASP A 23 0.12 -8.68 -7.28
CA ASP A 23 0.83 -9.85 -7.81
C ASP A 23 0.56 -10.10 -9.30
N ASP A 24 -0.57 -9.64 -9.84
CA ASP A 24 -0.92 -9.77 -11.27
C ASP A 24 -0.47 -8.52 -12.06
N PRO A 25 0.54 -8.64 -12.95
CA PRO A 25 1.01 -7.51 -13.76
C PRO A 25 -0.09 -6.87 -14.63
N ALA A 26 -1.11 -7.62 -15.05
CA ALA A 26 -2.21 -7.10 -15.85
C ALA A 26 -3.19 -6.26 -15.01
N GLN A 27 -3.26 -6.49 -13.70
CA GLN A 27 -4.16 -5.80 -12.78
C GLN A 27 -3.46 -4.73 -11.94
N ARG A 28 -2.11 -4.73 -11.88
CA ARG A 28 -1.33 -3.82 -11.04
C ARG A 28 -1.65 -2.34 -11.26
N ALA A 29 -1.97 -1.93 -12.49
CA ALA A 29 -2.41 -0.56 -12.79
C ALA A 29 -3.64 -0.13 -11.97
N ASN A 30 -4.50 -1.06 -11.55
CA ASN A 30 -5.70 -0.79 -10.76
C ASN A 30 -5.40 -0.46 -9.29
N LEU A 31 -4.16 -0.68 -8.80
CA LEU A 31 -3.75 -0.21 -7.47
C LEU A 31 -3.87 1.30 -7.32
N ALA A 32 -3.76 2.06 -8.42
CA ALA A 32 -3.96 3.50 -8.43
C ALA A 32 -5.30 3.90 -7.80
N ASN A 33 -6.34 3.08 -7.95
CA ASN A 33 -7.68 3.33 -7.41
C ASN A 33 -7.75 3.16 -5.88
N MET A 34 -6.76 2.51 -5.25
CA MET A 34 -6.69 2.36 -3.80
C MET A 34 -6.08 3.59 -3.12
N TYR A 35 -5.48 4.49 -3.89
CA TYR A 35 -4.86 5.72 -3.42
C TYR A 35 -5.66 6.94 -3.87
N ASN A 36 -5.66 7.98 -3.05
CA ASN A 36 -6.10 9.29 -3.44
C ASN A 36 -5.03 9.99 -4.30
N VAL A 37 -5.48 10.75 -5.30
CA VAL A 37 -4.62 11.41 -6.30
C VAL A 37 -3.63 12.39 -5.66
N GLU A 38 -4.04 13.09 -4.60
CA GLU A 38 -3.24 14.19 -4.02
C GLU A 38 -2.86 13.95 -2.56
N THR A 39 -3.71 13.23 -1.82
CA THR A 39 -3.60 13.16 -0.35
C THR A 39 -3.05 11.83 0.17
N SER A 40 -2.79 10.85 -0.69
CA SER A 40 -2.10 9.62 -0.29
C SER A 40 -0.59 9.81 -0.25
N PHE A 41 0.04 9.19 0.76
CA PHE A 41 1.48 9.20 0.92
C PHE A 41 2.02 7.78 0.99
N MET A 42 3.11 7.52 0.30
CA MET A 42 3.93 6.32 0.47
C MET A 42 5.28 6.71 1.07
N THR A 43 5.84 5.87 1.94
CA THR A 43 7.24 5.95 2.35
C THR A 43 7.91 4.64 1.97
N PHE A 44 8.76 4.69 0.94
CA PHE A 44 9.48 3.53 0.42
C PHE A 44 10.95 3.65 0.79
N GLU A 45 11.46 2.71 1.61
CA GLU A 45 12.88 2.74 2.05
C GLU A 45 13.30 4.10 2.66
N GLY A 46 12.37 4.75 3.37
CA GLY A 46 12.60 6.08 3.98
C GLY A 46 12.37 7.28 3.08
N VAL A 47 12.14 7.09 1.77
CA VAL A 47 11.81 8.17 0.84
C VAL A 47 10.29 8.37 0.78
N GLN A 48 9.83 9.58 1.11
CA GLN A 48 8.41 9.91 1.05
C GLN A 48 7.98 10.33 -0.36
N ILE A 49 6.84 9.80 -0.79
CA ILE A 49 6.23 9.99 -2.10
C ILE A 49 4.77 10.40 -1.88
N GLN A 50 4.32 11.44 -2.58
CA GLN A 50 2.96 11.96 -2.48
C GLN A 50 2.19 11.77 -3.79
N GLY A 51 0.95 11.31 -3.67
CA GLY A 51 -0.01 11.19 -4.75
C GLY A 51 0.06 9.86 -5.51
N ALA A 52 -1.11 9.37 -5.92
CA ALA A 52 -1.27 8.04 -6.53
C ALA A 52 -0.32 7.81 -7.74
N ALA A 53 -0.16 8.80 -8.62
CA ALA A 53 0.67 8.66 -9.82
C ALA A 53 2.13 8.31 -9.49
N LYS A 54 2.76 9.07 -8.58
CA LYS A 54 4.16 8.83 -8.17
C LYS A 54 4.31 7.55 -7.35
N ILE A 55 3.29 7.18 -6.57
CA ILE A 55 3.27 5.91 -5.84
C ILE A 55 3.27 4.73 -6.83
N MET A 56 2.46 4.80 -7.88
CA MET A 56 2.39 3.76 -8.91
C MET A 56 3.71 3.56 -9.66
N GLU A 57 4.47 4.64 -9.90
CA GLU A 57 5.82 4.53 -10.49
C GLU A 57 6.76 3.68 -9.62
N LYS A 58 6.56 3.67 -8.30
CA LYS A 58 7.43 2.96 -7.36
C LYS A 58 7.02 1.50 -7.10
N LEU A 59 5.75 1.15 -7.33
CA LEU A 59 5.19 -0.20 -7.10
C LEU A 59 5.53 -1.22 -8.20
N ASN A 60 6.44 -0.89 -9.12
CA ASN A 60 6.90 -1.86 -10.11
C ASN A 60 7.85 -2.87 -9.45
N CYS A 61 7.55 -4.16 -9.66
CA CYS A 61 8.48 -5.23 -9.29
C CYS A 61 9.63 -5.28 -10.29
N ASP A 62 10.83 -5.51 -9.78
CA ASP A 62 12.00 -5.95 -10.56
C ASP A 62 12.04 -7.49 -10.61
N ASP A 63 12.98 -8.03 -11.37
CA ASP A 63 13.23 -9.48 -11.49
C ASP A 63 14.13 -10.02 -10.34
N ASP A 64 14.25 -9.27 -9.24
CA ASP A 64 15.11 -9.64 -8.12
C ASP A 64 14.50 -10.82 -7.33
N PRO A 65 15.35 -11.60 -6.62
CA PRO A 65 14.87 -12.64 -5.72
C PRO A 65 13.85 -12.11 -4.70
N PRO A 66 12.88 -12.92 -4.25
CA PRO A 66 11.93 -12.50 -3.22
C PRO A 66 12.65 -12.10 -1.93
N HIS A 67 12.38 -10.88 -1.46
CA HIS A 67 12.89 -10.38 -0.17
C HIS A 67 11.74 -10.31 0.84
N PRO A 68 11.99 -10.64 2.13
CA PRO A 68 11.03 -10.33 3.18
C PRO A 68 10.85 -8.82 3.24
N TYR A 69 9.66 -8.37 3.61
CA TYR A 69 9.36 -6.94 3.81
C TYR A 69 8.29 -6.77 4.89
N VAL A 70 8.18 -5.55 5.39
CA VAL A 70 7.07 -5.09 6.21
C VAL A 70 6.40 -3.92 5.50
N GLN A 71 5.07 -3.97 5.43
CA GLN A 71 4.26 -2.91 4.87
C GLN A 71 3.16 -2.53 5.86
N THR A 72 3.02 -1.24 6.14
CA THR A 72 1.99 -0.72 7.05
C THR A 72 1.06 0.20 6.29
N PHE A 73 -0.24 -0.05 6.41
CA PHE A 73 -1.28 0.75 5.78
C PHE A 73 -2.10 1.51 6.81
N VAL A 74 -2.34 2.79 6.55
CA VAL A 74 -3.34 3.59 7.24
C VAL A 74 -4.50 3.81 6.28
N LEU A 75 -5.62 3.15 6.56
CA LEU A 75 -6.85 3.29 5.78
C LEU A 75 -7.68 4.45 6.31
N LYS A 76 -8.20 5.27 5.40
CA LYS A 76 -9.13 6.35 5.73
C LYS A 76 -10.45 6.11 5.01
N PRO A 77 -11.59 6.28 5.69
CA PRO A 77 -12.90 6.13 5.06
C PRO A 77 -13.10 7.22 3.99
N LEU A 78 -13.73 6.82 2.89
CA LEU A 78 -14.18 7.68 1.80
C LEU A 78 -15.58 7.20 1.40
N ALA A 79 -16.61 7.90 1.87
CA ALA A 79 -18.00 7.46 1.75
C ALA A 79 -18.16 6.00 2.25
N ASP A 80 -18.58 5.09 1.38
CA ASP A 80 -18.82 3.67 1.68
C ASP A 80 -17.58 2.79 1.45
N THR A 81 -16.44 3.38 1.07
CA THR A 81 -15.18 2.66 0.82
C THR A 81 -14.05 3.19 1.70
N TYR A 82 -12.87 2.61 1.54
CA TYR A 82 -11.62 3.03 2.17
C TYR A 82 -10.55 3.27 1.12
N PHE A 83 -9.69 4.24 1.37
CA PHE A 83 -8.48 4.44 0.57
C PHE A 83 -7.26 4.44 1.49
N VAL A 84 -6.10 4.20 0.89
CA VAL A 84 -4.81 4.21 1.58
C VAL A 84 -4.35 5.65 1.76
N GLN A 85 -4.39 6.14 3.00
CA GLN A 85 -3.89 7.46 3.36
C GLN A 85 -2.37 7.45 3.54
N HIS A 86 -1.84 6.43 4.22
CA HIS A 86 -0.41 6.19 4.34
C HIS A 86 -0.08 4.74 4.00
N ASP A 87 0.99 4.56 3.23
CA ASP A 87 1.65 3.30 2.94
C ASP A 87 3.12 3.42 3.35
N ILE A 88 3.62 2.51 4.17
CA ILE A 88 5.02 2.51 4.61
C ILE A 88 5.58 1.15 4.28
N PHE A 89 6.52 1.09 3.34
CA PHE A 89 7.18 -0.12 2.88
C PHE A 89 8.65 -0.12 3.29
N ARG A 90 9.09 -1.21 3.92
CA ARG A 90 10.48 -1.47 4.27
C ARG A 90 10.85 -2.92 3.97
N LEU A 91 11.94 -3.13 3.25
CA LEU A 91 12.54 -4.45 3.08
C LEU A 91 13.05 -4.94 4.44
N GLY A 92 12.80 -6.22 4.71
CA GLY A 92 13.27 -6.97 5.87
C GLY A 92 14.69 -7.48 5.69
N ILE A 93 15.52 -6.73 4.95
CA ILE A 93 16.95 -6.97 4.90
C ILE A 93 17.56 -6.39 6.16
N HIS A 94 18.36 -7.18 6.89
CA HIS A 94 19.13 -6.67 8.01
C HIS A 94 20.18 -5.70 7.45
N ASP A 95 20.00 -4.40 7.68
CA ASP A 95 21.10 -3.46 7.60
C ASP A 95 22.04 -3.79 8.77
N ILE A 96 23.07 -4.58 8.48
CA ILE A 96 24.23 -4.73 9.37
C ILE A 96 25.09 -3.48 9.12
N ALA A 97 24.63 -2.35 9.63
CA ALA A 97 25.48 -1.19 9.86
C ALA A 97 26.08 -1.27 11.28
#